data_AF-A0A8B8NAI7-F1
#
_entry.id   AF-A0A8B8NAI7-F1
#
_cell.length_a   1.000
_cell.length_b   1.000
_cell.length_c   1.000
_cell.angle_alpha   90.00
_cell.angle_beta   90.00
_cell.angle_gamma   90.00
#
_symmetry.space_group_name_H-M   'P 1'
#
loop_
_entity.id
_entity.type
_entity.pdbx_description
1 polymer ?
#
loop_
_entity_poly.entity_id
_entity_poly.type
_entity_poly.pdbx_seq_one_letter_code
_entity_poly.pdbx_strand_id
1 'polypeptide(L)'
;MTKSLQTLKLSGCSKLERFPDILGKMEHPEKLDLERTAIKEFPASIENLVSVKVIGLQYCGNLAGLPSSIYKLHNLESLNLHGCLNFVLFPKNLADSTDPDDHLGFSNLYWLELNGCNLSEVDFLESSSSFPKLEILCLSDNKFTYLPTCIDKYDYLSWLEVTRCRQLQEIPQLPSIMRTLRANGCESLQKLPDLSSLSSYQLEVDLPSCCELSRKGVKVADVSLLEGLPKMGSVEILLIGGEMPEWFLPCENGFLYFVVPQDLSDKFRGLVLCVVLGVEKGKVANDSCEIQISVNGQSVIWQRKHFYSSESDHLRLLYFPRSMLNVTSKCRNQFEICLSTSEGTFKKCGFRPICEQQEDDLRVVL
;
A
#
# COMPACT_ATOMS: atom_id res chain seq x y z
N MET A 1 23.90 -40.45 4.92
CA MET A 1 23.15 -39.22 5.20
C MET A 1 23.30 -38.31 3.99
N THR A 2 22.38 -38.36 3.04
CA THR A 2 22.30 -37.34 1.98
C THR A 2 21.97 -36.03 2.68
N LYS A 3 22.85 -35.03 2.57
CA LYS A 3 22.52 -33.66 2.96
C LYS A 3 21.29 -33.29 2.14
N SER A 4 20.11 -33.28 2.75
CA SER A 4 18.88 -32.85 2.10
C SER A 4 19.09 -31.41 1.68
N LEU A 5 19.02 -31.17 0.38
CA LEU A 5 19.21 -29.84 -0.18
C LEU A 5 17.97 -29.01 0.18
N GLN A 6 18.01 -28.30 1.31
CA GLN A 6 16.91 -27.42 1.75
C GLN A 6 16.70 -26.24 0.79
N THR A 7 17.73 -25.88 0.02
CA THR A 7 17.67 -24.79 -0.96
C THR A 7 18.33 -25.23 -2.26
N LEU A 8 17.56 -25.25 -3.35
CA LEU A 8 18.06 -25.40 -4.70
C LEU A 8 18.38 -24.02 -5.28
N LYS A 9 19.67 -23.65 -5.28
CA LYS A 9 20.16 -22.38 -5.84
C LYS A 9 20.69 -22.58 -7.25
N LEU A 10 20.02 -21.98 -8.21
CA LEU A 10 20.35 -21.92 -9.64
C LEU A 10 20.43 -20.46 -10.13
N SER A 11 20.46 -19.50 -9.21
CA SER A 11 20.56 -18.08 -9.50
C SER A 11 21.78 -17.76 -10.37
N GLY A 12 21.58 -16.92 -11.39
CA GLY A 12 22.61 -16.50 -12.34
C GLY A 12 22.99 -17.57 -13.38
N CYS A 13 22.33 -18.72 -13.43
CA CYS A 13 22.50 -19.70 -14.51
C CYS A 13 21.87 -19.18 -15.81
N SER A 14 22.53 -18.24 -16.47
CA SER A 14 22.04 -17.51 -17.66
C SER A 14 21.82 -18.37 -18.91
N LYS A 15 22.21 -19.65 -18.90
CA LYS A 15 21.95 -20.62 -19.97
C LYS A 15 20.84 -21.61 -19.63
N LEU A 16 20.27 -21.55 -18.42
CA LEU A 16 19.17 -22.42 -18.00
C LEU A 16 17.88 -21.92 -18.64
N GLU A 17 17.57 -22.40 -19.83
CA GLU A 17 16.37 -21.98 -20.58
C GLU A 17 15.11 -22.78 -20.21
N ARG A 18 15.27 -23.98 -19.65
CA ARG A 18 14.18 -24.87 -19.27
C ARG A 18 14.48 -25.51 -17.93
N PHE A 19 13.48 -25.62 -17.07
CA PHE A 19 13.58 -26.45 -15.88
C PHE A 19 13.29 -27.91 -16.27
N PRO A 20 14.08 -28.89 -15.78
CA PRO A 20 13.88 -30.30 -16.13
C PRO A 20 12.55 -30.82 -15.57
N ASP A 21 11.96 -31.81 -16.24
CA ASP A 21 10.82 -32.55 -15.70
C ASP A 21 11.20 -33.18 -14.34
N ILE A 22 10.27 -33.09 -13.40
CA ILE A 22 10.48 -33.54 -12.02
C ILE A 22 9.87 -34.93 -11.88
N LEU A 23 10.74 -35.94 -11.83
CA LEU A 23 10.34 -37.33 -11.70
C LEU A 23 10.09 -37.67 -10.23
N GLY A 24 8.81 -37.65 -9.83
CA GLY A 24 8.37 -37.98 -8.48
C GLY A 24 8.47 -36.82 -7.49
N LYS A 25 7.83 -37.00 -6.32
CA LYS A 25 7.74 -35.96 -5.29
C LYS A 25 9.13 -35.62 -4.71
N MET A 26 9.45 -34.33 -4.67
CA MET A 26 10.63 -33.80 -4.00
C MET A 26 10.24 -33.27 -2.61
N GLU A 27 10.64 -34.00 -1.57
CA GLU A 27 10.22 -33.74 -0.17
C GLU A 27 11.22 -32.90 0.64
N HIS A 28 12.32 -32.46 0.04
CA HIS A 28 13.41 -31.78 0.73
C HIS A 28 13.63 -30.31 0.38
N PRO A 29 13.56 -29.86 -0.89
CA PRO A 29 13.81 -28.45 -1.17
C PRO A 29 12.66 -27.60 -0.62
N GLU A 30 12.97 -26.67 0.28
CA GLU A 30 12.02 -25.68 0.81
C GLU A 30 12.13 -24.36 0.02
N LYS A 31 13.29 -24.09 -0.58
CA LYS A 31 13.51 -22.89 -1.39
C LYS A 31 14.09 -23.24 -2.77
N LEU A 32 13.46 -22.73 -3.81
CA LEU A 32 13.93 -22.76 -5.19
C LEU A 32 14.31 -21.34 -5.61
N ASP A 33 15.58 -21.13 -5.93
CA ASP A 33 16.11 -19.82 -6.32
C ASP A 33 16.64 -19.90 -7.75
N LEU A 34 15.90 -19.28 -8.67
CA LEU A 34 16.13 -19.23 -10.11
C LEU A 34 16.34 -17.78 -10.59
N GLU A 35 16.67 -16.85 -9.68
CA GLU A 35 16.92 -15.45 -10.04
C GLU A 35 17.90 -15.33 -11.21
N ARG A 36 17.65 -14.40 -12.15
CA ARG A 36 18.55 -14.09 -13.28
C ARG A 36 18.91 -15.31 -14.14
N THR A 37 17.98 -16.25 -14.29
CA THR A 37 18.10 -17.35 -15.26
C THR A 37 17.43 -16.99 -16.58
N ALA A 38 17.71 -17.77 -17.63
CA ALA A 38 17.09 -17.59 -18.95
C ALA A 38 15.81 -18.42 -19.12
N ILE A 39 15.21 -18.87 -18.02
CA ILE A 39 14.10 -19.81 -18.04
C ILE A 39 12.89 -19.24 -18.78
N LYS A 40 12.33 -20.04 -19.69
CA LYS A 40 11.20 -19.64 -20.54
C LYS A 40 9.86 -20.12 -20.00
N GLU A 41 9.87 -21.30 -19.40
CA GLU A 41 8.68 -22.00 -18.89
C GLU A 41 9.08 -22.99 -17.80
N PHE A 42 8.11 -23.35 -16.97
CA PHE A 42 8.22 -24.49 -16.04
C PHE A 42 7.45 -25.70 -16.58
N PRO A 43 7.92 -26.93 -16.31
CA PRO A 43 7.18 -28.13 -16.65
C PRO A 43 5.91 -28.25 -15.80
N ALA A 44 4.88 -28.91 -16.35
CA ALA A 44 3.65 -29.20 -15.62
C ALA A 44 3.92 -30.03 -14.33
N SER A 45 5.02 -30.80 -14.31
CA SER A 45 5.48 -31.55 -13.15
C SER A 45 5.95 -30.69 -11.97
N ILE A 46 5.84 -29.35 -12.04
CA ILE A 46 6.22 -28.47 -10.93
C ILE A 46 5.46 -28.81 -9.64
N GLU A 47 4.23 -29.35 -9.75
CA GLU A 47 3.41 -29.88 -8.64
C GLU A 47 4.15 -30.92 -7.77
N ASN A 48 5.19 -31.56 -8.29
CA ASN A 48 6.01 -32.52 -7.54
C ASN A 48 6.94 -31.85 -6.52
N LEU A 49 7.09 -30.53 -6.52
CA LEU A 49 7.86 -29.77 -5.51
C LEU A 49 7.07 -29.60 -4.20
N VAL A 50 6.61 -30.71 -3.64
CA VAL A 50 5.65 -30.73 -2.54
C VAL A 50 6.13 -30.05 -1.25
N SER A 51 7.44 -29.94 -1.00
CA SER A 51 8.00 -29.26 0.18
C SER A 51 8.34 -27.79 -0.02
N VAL A 52 8.22 -27.26 -1.25
CA VAL A 52 8.69 -25.89 -1.56
C VAL A 52 7.77 -24.84 -0.94
N LYS A 53 8.38 -23.93 -0.19
CA LYS A 53 7.76 -22.77 0.45
C LYS A 53 8.11 -21.46 -0.23
N VAL A 54 9.28 -21.36 -0.85
CA VAL A 54 9.74 -20.11 -1.48
C VAL A 54 10.24 -20.37 -2.89
N ILE A 55 9.69 -19.66 -3.87
CA ILE A 55 10.18 -19.64 -5.25
C ILE A 55 10.63 -18.22 -5.61
N GLY A 56 11.91 -18.06 -5.90
CA GLY A 56 12.50 -16.83 -6.44
C GLY A 56 12.77 -16.94 -7.93
N LEU A 57 12.17 -16.06 -8.71
CA LEU A 57 12.27 -15.95 -10.17
C LEU A 57 12.63 -14.52 -10.62
N GLN A 58 13.25 -13.75 -9.74
CA GLN A 58 13.56 -12.35 -9.99
C GLN A 58 14.41 -12.20 -11.27
N TYR A 59 14.07 -11.22 -12.10
CA TYR A 59 14.79 -10.89 -13.32
C TYR A 59 14.93 -12.06 -14.32
N CYS A 60 13.99 -13.02 -14.31
CA CYS A 60 13.86 -14.04 -15.35
C CYS A 60 13.19 -13.45 -16.60
N GLY A 61 13.95 -12.64 -17.34
CA GLY A 61 13.44 -11.85 -18.46
C GLY A 61 12.83 -12.66 -19.62
N ASN A 62 13.08 -13.96 -19.72
CA ASN A 62 12.53 -14.82 -20.77
C ASN A 62 11.26 -15.59 -20.34
N LEU A 63 10.88 -15.54 -19.06
CA LEU A 63 9.76 -16.30 -18.53
C LEU A 63 8.45 -15.70 -19.04
N ALA A 64 7.70 -16.47 -19.85
CA ALA A 64 6.47 -15.98 -20.46
C ALA A 64 5.21 -16.25 -19.62
N GLY A 65 5.25 -17.27 -18.76
CA GLY A 65 4.12 -17.71 -17.95
C GLY A 65 4.52 -18.82 -16.98
N LEU A 66 3.59 -19.17 -16.09
CA LEU A 66 3.69 -20.35 -15.21
C LEU A 66 2.65 -21.40 -15.66
N PRO A 67 2.92 -22.70 -15.48
CA PRO A 67 1.90 -23.73 -15.71
C PRO A 67 0.79 -23.63 -14.65
N SER A 68 -0.44 -24.03 -14.99
CA SER A 68 -1.57 -24.04 -14.05
C SER A 68 -1.34 -24.94 -12.84
N SER A 69 -0.50 -25.97 -12.95
CA SER A 69 -0.12 -26.86 -11.85
C SER A 69 0.67 -26.16 -10.74
N ILE A 70 1.09 -24.90 -10.92
CA ILE A 70 1.68 -24.09 -9.84
C ILE A 70 0.74 -23.98 -8.62
N TYR A 71 -0.57 -23.98 -8.83
CA TYR A 71 -1.57 -23.92 -7.76
C TYR A 71 -1.57 -25.15 -6.84
N LYS A 72 -0.99 -26.28 -7.29
CA LYS A 72 -0.85 -27.50 -6.47
C LYS A 72 0.31 -27.45 -5.50
N LEU A 73 1.09 -26.37 -5.48
CA LEU A 73 2.13 -26.14 -4.48
C LEU A 73 1.49 -25.64 -3.18
N HIS A 74 0.80 -26.52 -2.47
CA HIS A 74 0.04 -26.16 -1.26
C HIS A 74 0.90 -25.58 -0.13
N ASN A 75 2.20 -25.92 -0.08
CA ASN A 75 3.15 -25.40 0.90
C ASN A 75 3.82 -24.08 0.47
N LEU A 76 3.54 -23.57 -0.74
CA LEU A 76 4.13 -22.33 -1.22
C LEU A 76 3.63 -21.15 -0.38
N GLU A 77 4.57 -20.44 0.23
CA GLU A 77 4.36 -19.31 1.12
C GLU A 77 4.72 -17.98 0.44
N SER A 78 5.75 -17.99 -0.42
CA SER A 78 6.24 -16.81 -1.14
C SER A 78 6.62 -17.14 -2.59
N LEU A 79 6.13 -16.30 -3.51
CA LEU A 79 6.40 -16.38 -4.94
C LEU A 79 6.85 -15.00 -5.44
N ASN A 80 8.06 -14.91 -5.99
CA ASN A 80 8.65 -13.65 -6.42
C ASN A 80 9.09 -13.69 -7.90
N LEU A 81 8.41 -12.93 -8.75
CA LEU A 81 8.69 -12.76 -10.18
C LEU A 81 9.15 -11.33 -10.51
N HIS A 82 9.66 -10.58 -9.53
CA HIS A 82 10.08 -9.18 -9.73
C HIS A 82 10.98 -9.02 -10.97
N GLY A 83 10.59 -8.14 -11.90
CA GLY A 83 11.37 -7.82 -13.09
C GLY A 83 11.35 -8.89 -14.19
N CYS A 84 10.39 -9.82 -14.20
CA CYS A 84 10.16 -10.75 -15.31
C CYS A 84 9.47 -10.05 -16.49
N LEU A 85 10.21 -9.29 -17.29
CA LEU A 85 9.67 -8.37 -18.31
C LEU A 85 8.79 -9.01 -19.40
N ASN A 86 8.93 -10.31 -19.67
CA ASN A 86 8.13 -11.04 -20.65
C ASN A 86 6.95 -11.81 -20.02
N PHE A 87 6.72 -11.67 -18.71
CA PHE A 87 5.67 -12.38 -17.98
C PHE A 87 4.29 -11.74 -18.19
N VAL A 88 3.74 -11.92 -19.39
CA VAL A 88 2.50 -11.24 -19.79
C VAL A 88 1.23 -11.83 -19.17
N LEU A 89 1.27 -13.06 -18.66
CA LEU A 89 0.10 -13.77 -18.14
C LEU A 89 0.43 -14.62 -16.91
N PHE A 90 -0.27 -14.36 -15.81
CA PHE A 90 -0.32 -15.28 -14.67
C PHE A 90 -1.35 -16.40 -14.97
N PRO A 91 -1.06 -17.68 -14.66
CA PRO A 91 -1.98 -18.77 -14.97
C PRO A 91 -3.32 -18.57 -14.26
N LYS A 92 -4.42 -18.85 -14.95
CA LYS A 92 -5.74 -18.93 -14.31
C LYS A 92 -5.81 -20.22 -13.49
N ASN A 93 -6.47 -20.15 -12.33
CA ASN A 93 -6.83 -21.33 -11.55
C ASN A 93 -7.94 -22.08 -12.31
N LEU A 94 -7.56 -22.97 -13.21
CA LEU A 94 -8.47 -23.83 -13.94
C LEU A 94 -8.87 -24.97 -13.01
N ALA A 95 -9.90 -24.72 -12.20
CA ALA A 95 -10.56 -25.73 -11.40
C ALA A 95 -11.32 -26.71 -12.32
N ASP A 96 -10.59 -27.58 -13.02
CA ASP A 96 -11.15 -28.73 -13.75
C ASP A 96 -11.23 -29.99 -12.87
N SER A 97 -10.98 -29.83 -11.57
CA SER A 97 -10.89 -30.94 -10.64
C SER A 97 -12.27 -31.32 -10.11
N THR A 98 -12.71 -32.53 -10.48
CA THR A 98 -13.86 -33.22 -9.89
C THR A 98 -13.57 -33.78 -8.49
N ASP A 99 -12.38 -33.52 -7.94
CA ASP A 99 -11.91 -34.07 -6.68
C ASP A 99 -12.28 -33.12 -5.51
N PRO A 100 -13.14 -33.56 -4.58
CA PRO A 100 -13.61 -32.73 -3.46
C PRO A 100 -12.52 -32.37 -2.44
N ASP A 101 -11.36 -33.03 -2.46
CA ASP A 101 -10.20 -32.72 -1.60
C ASP A 101 -9.14 -31.83 -2.29
N ASP A 102 -9.34 -31.44 -3.56
CA ASP A 102 -8.39 -30.57 -4.24
C ASP A 102 -8.48 -29.16 -3.68
N HIS A 103 -7.45 -28.76 -2.92
CA HIS A 103 -7.36 -27.40 -2.41
C HIS A 103 -7.19 -26.46 -3.61
N LEU A 104 -8.30 -25.82 -3.99
CA LEU A 104 -8.41 -24.91 -5.12
C LEU A 104 -7.56 -23.64 -4.92
N GLY A 105 -6.27 -23.73 -5.21
CA GLY A 105 -5.36 -22.58 -5.22
C GLY A 105 -4.22 -22.65 -4.20
N PHE A 106 -3.55 -21.52 -4.00
CA PHE A 106 -2.39 -21.43 -3.12
C PHE A 106 -2.77 -21.40 -1.64
N SER A 107 -2.84 -22.56 -1.00
CA SER A 107 -3.33 -22.72 0.38
C SER A 107 -2.56 -21.91 1.44
N ASN A 108 -1.27 -21.65 1.22
CA ASN A 108 -0.37 -20.99 2.18
C ASN A 108 0.31 -19.72 1.66
N LEU A 109 0.08 -19.30 0.42
CA LEU A 109 0.79 -18.17 -0.17
C LEU A 109 0.32 -16.88 0.50
N TYR A 110 1.23 -16.23 1.23
CA TYR A 110 0.97 -14.95 1.88
C TYR A 110 1.67 -13.78 1.17
N TRP A 111 2.73 -14.04 0.39
CA TRP A 111 3.45 -13.02 -0.37
C TRP A 111 3.52 -13.36 -1.86
N LEU A 112 2.87 -12.53 -2.68
CA LEU A 112 3.00 -12.53 -4.13
C LEU A 112 3.67 -11.24 -4.64
N GLU A 113 4.82 -11.39 -5.28
CA GLU A 113 5.62 -10.29 -5.85
C GLU A 113 5.67 -10.39 -7.38
N LEU A 114 5.06 -9.42 -8.06
CA LEU A 114 4.88 -9.34 -9.51
C LEU A 114 5.27 -7.97 -10.07
N ASN A 115 6.06 -7.17 -9.33
CA ASN A 115 6.49 -5.86 -9.81
C ASN A 115 7.28 -5.99 -11.12
N GLY A 116 6.99 -5.15 -12.11
CA GLY A 116 7.73 -5.11 -13.37
C GLY A 116 7.56 -6.36 -14.26
N CYS A 117 6.42 -7.05 -14.18
CA CYS A 117 6.12 -8.25 -14.97
C CYS A 117 5.49 -7.95 -16.35
N ASN A 118 5.12 -6.70 -16.65
CA ASN A 118 4.42 -6.32 -17.89
C ASN A 118 2.98 -6.91 -18.00
N LEU A 119 2.34 -7.24 -16.88
CA LEU A 119 0.96 -7.74 -16.82
C LEU A 119 -0.01 -6.69 -17.36
N SER A 120 -0.87 -7.09 -18.30
CA SER A 120 -1.96 -6.25 -18.84
C SER A 120 -3.32 -6.56 -18.22
N GLU A 121 -3.44 -7.73 -17.61
CA GLU A 121 -4.65 -8.23 -16.94
C GLU A 121 -4.24 -8.90 -15.62
N VAL A 122 -5.15 -8.86 -14.64
CA VAL A 122 -4.95 -9.45 -13.30
C VAL A 122 -6.14 -10.32 -12.90
N ASP A 123 -6.80 -10.94 -13.87
CA ASP A 123 -8.00 -11.79 -13.69
C ASP A 123 -7.78 -12.95 -12.71
N PHE A 124 -6.53 -13.38 -12.52
CA PHE A 124 -6.20 -14.41 -11.53
C PHE A 124 -6.61 -13.99 -10.10
N LEU A 125 -6.77 -12.69 -9.85
CA LEU A 125 -7.26 -12.13 -8.59
C LEU A 125 -8.80 -12.07 -8.46
N GLU A 126 -9.57 -12.45 -9.49
CA GLU A 126 -11.05 -12.46 -9.44
C GLU A 126 -11.63 -13.47 -8.45
N SER A 127 -10.84 -14.45 -8.03
CA SER A 127 -11.25 -15.50 -7.09
C SER A 127 -10.37 -15.48 -5.85
N SER A 128 -10.86 -14.89 -4.76
CA SER A 128 -10.13 -14.82 -3.48
C SER A 128 -9.86 -16.21 -2.88
N SER A 129 -10.64 -17.24 -3.25
CA SER A 129 -10.36 -18.62 -2.85
C SER A 129 -9.06 -19.17 -3.44
N SER A 130 -8.55 -18.56 -4.52
CA SER A 130 -7.25 -18.95 -5.10
C SER A 130 -6.06 -18.51 -4.26
N PHE A 131 -6.24 -17.53 -3.37
CA PHE A 131 -5.20 -17.02 -2.47
C PHE A 131 -5.77 -16.72 -1.07
N PRO A 132 -6.24 -17.74 -0.34
CA PRO A 132 -6.98 -17.57 0.92
C PRO A 132 -6.16 -16.97 2.07
N LYS A 133 -4.83 -16.89 1.95
CA LYS A 133 -3.92 -16.34 2.97
C LYS A 133 -3.08 -15.17 2.46
N LEU A 134 -3.41 -14.60 1.30
CA LEU A 134 -2.61 -13.52 0.72
C LEU A 134 -2.61 -12.29 1.64
N GLU A 135 -1.42 -11.88 2.08
CA GLU A 135 -1.22 -10.74 2.98
C GLU A 135 -0.55 -9.56 2.25
N ILE A 136 0.42 -9.88 1.38
CA ILE A 136 1.25 -8.92 0.65
C ILE A 136 1.14 -9.18 -0.85
N LEU A 137 0.67 -8.17 -1.58
CA LEU A 137 0.55 -8.19 -3.03
C LEU A 137 1.30 -7.00 -3.64
N CYS A 138 2.36 -7.30 -4.39
CA CYS A 138 3.15 -6.31 -5.12
C CYS A 138 2.91 -6.43 -6.62
N LEU A 139 2.38 -5.38 -7.23
CA LEU A 139 1.95 -5.28 -8.63
C LEU A 139 2.46 -4.02 -9.33
N SER A 140 3.41 -3.29 -8.75
CA SER A 140 4.03 -2.09 -9.29
C SER A 140 4.61 -2.29 -10.70
N ASP A 141 4.74 -1.22 -11.47
CA ASP A 141 5.35 -1.22 -12.81
C ASP A 141 4.69 -2.21 -13.81
N ASN A 142 3.37 -2.38 -13.74
CA ASN A 142 2.58 -3.16 -14.69
C ASN A 142 1.65 -2.28 -15.55
N LYS A 143 0.91 -2.91 -16.48
CA LYS A 143 0.10 -2.24 -17.52
C LYS A 143 -1.40 -2.50 -17.41
N PHE A 144 -1.87 -3.12 -16.31
CA PHE A 144 -3.30 -3.31 -16.10
C PHE A 144 -4.02 -1.98 -15.88
N THR A 145 -5.30 -1.93 -16.28
CA THR A 145 -6.13 -0.72 -16.20
C THR A 145 -7.07 -0.72 -15.01
N TYR A 146 -7.36 -1.88 -14.44
CA TYR A 146 -8.20 -2.08 -13.26
C TYR A 146 -7.64 -3.21 -12.39
N LEU A 147 -8.02 -3.17 -11.12
CA LEU A 147 -7.94 -4.32 -10.22
C LEU A 147 -9.35 -4.95 -10.10
N PRO A 148 -9.48 -6.26 -9.81
CA PRO A 148 -10.80 -6.87 -9.66
C PRO A 148 -11.59 -6.23 -8.52
N THR A 149 -12.90 -6.06 -8.73
CA THR A 149 -13.78 -5.39 -7.76
C THR A 149 -13.91 -6.15 -6.44
N CYS A 150 -13.61 -7.45 -6.44
CA CYS A 150 -13.68 -8.33 -5.27
C CYS A 150 -12.41 -8.34 -4.41
N ILE A 151 -11.47 -7.39 -4.60
CA ILE A 151 -10.27 -7.29 -3.75
C ILE A 151 -10.62 -7.13 -2.28
N ASP A 152 -11.76 -6.51 -1.94
CA ASP A 152 -12.29 -6.38 -0.59
C ASP A 152 -12.52 -7.73 0.12
N LYS A 153 -12.68 -8.83 -0.63
CA LYS A 153 -12.92 -10.19 -0.12
C LYS A 153 -11.66 -10.93 0.30
N TYR A 154 -10.48 -10.32 0.20
CA TYR A 154 -9.23 -10.92 0.65
C TYR A 154 -9.05 -10.64 2.14
N ASP A 155 -9.45 -11.61 2.98
CA ASP A 155 -9.54 -11.46 4.44
C ASP A 155 -8.21 -11.09 5.13
N TYR A 156 -7.07 -11.41 4.52
CA TYR A 156 -5.74 -11.19 5.07
C TYR A 156 -4.93 -10.10 4.36
N LEU A 157 -5.41 -9.57 3.23
CA LEU A 157 -4.63 -8.65 2.41
C LEU A 157 -4.49 -7.31 3.14
N SER A 158 -3.28 -7.07 3.65
CA SER A 158 -2.95 -5.90 4.46
C SER A 158 -1.97 -4.95 3.79
N TRP A 159 -1.31 -5.40 2.72
CA TRP A 159 -0.37 -4.62 1.92
C TRP A 159 -0.62 -4.79 0.43
N LEU A 160 -0.91 -3.67 -0.24
CA LEU A 160 -1.06 -3.59 -1.70
C LEU A 160 -0.12 -2.54 -2.28
N GLU A 161 0.75 -2.96 -3.19
CA GLU A 161 1.63 -2.08 -3.96
C GLU A 161 1.26 -2.11 -5.44
N VAL A 162 0.91 -0.96 -6.02
CA VAL A 162 0.59 -0.74 -7.44
C VAL A 162 1.34 0.49 -7.98
N THR A 163 2.52 0.78 -7.44
CA THR A 163 3.33 1.96 -7.79
C THR A 163 3.70 1.93 -9.28
N ARG A 164 3.61 3.07 -9.97
CA ARG A 164 3.90 3.25 -11.40
C ARG A 164 3.06 2.37 -12.33
N CYS A 165 1.88 1.91 -11.88
CA CYS A 165 0.85 1.34 -12.76
C CYS A 165 0.12 2.46 -13.50
N ARG A 166 0.79 3.07 -14.50
CA ARG A 166 0.36 4.33 -15.13
C ARG A 166 -1.02 4.29 -15.80
N GLN A 167 -1.49 3.10 -16.19
CA GLN A 167 -2.77 2.89 -16.85
C GLN A 167 -3.92 2.55 -15.88
N LEU A 168 -3.63 2.33 -14.60
CA LEU A 168 -4.63 2.02 -13.57
C LEU A 168 -5.57 3.21 -13.40
N GLN A 169 -6.87 2.99 -13.62
CA GLN A 169 -7.89 4.04 -13.63
C GLN A 169 -8.59 4.22 -12.28
N GLU A 170 -8.76 3.13 -11.54
CA GLU A 170 -9.45 3.10 -10.25
C GLU A 170 -8.86 2.02 -9.34
N ILE A 171 -8.85 2.29 -8.04
CA ILE A 171 -8.58 1.30 -6.99
C ILE A 171 -9.93 0.95 -6.36
N PRO A 172 -10.37 -0.33 -6.42
CA PRO A 172 -11.66 -0.76 -5.88
C PRO A 172 -11.67 -0.67 -4.34
N GLN A 173 -12.81 -1.00 -3.72
CA GLN A 173 -12.88 -1.09 -2.27
C GLN A 173 -11.84 -2.07 -1.73
N LEU A 174 -11.16 -1.64 -0.67
CA LEU A 174 -10.07 -2.39 -0.06
C LEU A 174 -10.59 -3.19 1.15
N PRO A 175 -9.95 -4.32 1.49
CA PRO A 175 -10.22 -5.05 2.71
C PRO A 175 -10.13 -4.16 3.95
N SER A 176 -11.04 -4.36 4.91
CA SER A 176 -11.09 -3.54 6.13
C SER A 176 -9.80 -3.57 6.96
N ILE A 177 -8.98 -4.61 6.82
CA ILE A 177 -7.71 -4.80 7.54
C ILE A 177 -6.52 -4.10 6.86
N MET A 178 -6.71 -3.47 5.69
CA MET A 178 -5.65 -2.83 4.91
C MET A 178 -4.80 -1.88 5.76
N ARG A 179 -3.49 -2.07 5.74
CA ARG A 179 -2.50 -1.27 6.50
C ARG A 179 -1.65 -0.41 5.58
N THR A 180 -1.37 -0.87 4.38
CA THR A 180 -0.51 -0.15 3.42
C THR A 180 -1.08 -0.25 2.02
N LEU A 181 -1.33 0.90 1.41
CA LEU A 181 -1.59 1.06 0.00
C LEU A 181 -0.53 1.98 -0.61
N ARG A 182 0.20 1.48 -1.59
CA ARG A 182 1.18 2.28 -2.35
C ARG A 182 0.78 2.31 -3.81
N ALA A 183 0.44 3.49 -4.31
CA ALA A 183 -0.06 3.75 -5.65
C ALA A 183 0.55 5.04 -6.25
N ASN A 184 1.78 5.38 -5.84
CA ASN A 184 2.62 6.42 -6.44
C ASN A 184 2.70 6.20 -7.96
N GLY A 185 2.65 7.23 -8.80
CA GLY A 185 2.92 7.07 -10.24
C GLY A 185 1.78 6.45 -11.05
N CYS A 186 0.59 6.28 -10.47
CA CYS A 186 -0.61 5.86 -11.19
C CYS A 186 -1.24 7.05 -11.95
N GLU A 187 -0.63 7.42 -13.08
CA GLU A 187 -0.96 8.63 -13.84
C GLU A 187 -2.43 8.73 -14.28
N SER A 188 -3.07 7.60 -14.64
CA SER A 188 -4.47 7.52 -15.09
C SER A 188 -5.51 7.43 -13.97
N LEU A 189 -5.09 7.37 -12.71
CA LEU A 189 -5.99 7.19 -11.58
C LEU A 189 -6.95 8.39 -11.46
N GLN A 190 -8.24 8.14 -11.59
CA GLN A 190 -9.26 9.20 -11.71
C GLN A 190 -9.86 9.63 -10.37
N LYS A 191 -9.84 8.74 -9.38
CA LYS A 191 -10.45 8.91 -8.07
C LYS A 191 -9.55 8.32 -7.00
N LEU A 192 -9.69 8.84 -5.79
CA LEU A 192 -9.06 8.27 -4.61
C LEU A 192 -9.87 7.07 -4.10
N PRO A 193 -9.21 6.05 -3.51
CA PRO A 193 -9.88 4.88 -2.95
C PRO A 193 -10.81 5.30 -1.80
N ASP A 194 -11.94 4.61 -1.67
CA ASP A 194 -12.83 4.75 -0.52
C ASP A 194 -12.17 4.12 0.72
N LEU A 195 -11.87 4.95 1.72
CA LEU A 195 -11.19 4.56 2.95
C LEU A 195 -12.16 4.37 4.14
N SER A 196 -13.46 4.54 3.93
CA SER A 196 -14.45 4.62 5.01
C SER A 196 -14.74 3.29 5.69
N SER A 197 -14.52 2.19 4.98
CA SER A 197 -14.70 0.82 5.45
C SER A 197 -13.50 0.29 6.25
N LEU A 198 -12.41 1.04 6.32
CA LEU A 198 -11.16 0.57 6.91
C LEU A 198 -11.20 0.65 8.45
N SER A 199 -10.76 -0.42 9.10
CA SER A 199 -10.71 -0.56 10.56
C SER A 199 -9.28 -0.64 11.11
N SER A 200 -8.26 -0.56 10.24
CA SER A 200 -6.86 -0.67 10.64
C SER A 200 -6.44 0.47 11.57
N TYR A 201 -5.53 0.16 12.50
CA TYR A 201 -4.99 1.13 13.48
C TYR A 201 -4.07 2.17 12.85
N GLN A 202 -3.49 1.88 11.69
CA GLN A 202 -2.62 2.77 10.95
C GLN A 202 -2.68 2.38 9.47
N LEU A 203 -2.97 3.37 8.63
CA LEU A 203 -3.02 3.23 7.17
C LEU A 203 -2.05 4.19 6.51
N GLU A 204 -1.08 3.65 5.78
CA GLU A 204 -0.20 4.41 4.89
C GLU A 204 -0.76 4.36 3.48
N VAL A 205 -1.10 5.52 2.91
CA VAL A 205 -1.58 5.65 1.52
C VAL A 205 -0.62 6.55 0.74
N ASP A 206 0.22 5.95 -0.09
CA ASP A 206 1.19 6.67 -0.92
C ASP A 206 0.63 6.88 -2.33
N LEU A 207 0.25 8.11 -2.70
CA LEU A 207 -0.32 8.47 -4.02
C LEU A 207 0.42 9.56 -4.83
N PRO A 208 1.72 9.85 -4.62
CA PRO A 208 2.43 10.93 -5.29
C PRO A 208 2.50 10.62 -6.79
N SER A 209 2.14 11.57 -7.64
CA SER A 209 2.14 11.48 -9.12
C SER A 209 0.88 10.91 -9.82
N CYS A 210 -0.28 10.85 -9.16
CA CYS A 210 -1.52 10.63 -9.90
C CYS A 210 -1.88 11.89 -10.72
N CYS A 211 -1.43 11.95 -11.98
CA CYS A 211 -1.49 13.12 -12.86
C CYS A 211 -2.92 13.62 -13.12
N GLU A 212 -3.91 12.74 -13.24
CA GLU A 212 -5.30 13.16 -13.42
C GLU A 212 -5.92 13.76 -12.15
N LEU A 213 -5.59 13.24 -10.96
CA LEU A 213 -5.99 13.83 -9.67
C LEU A 213 -5.35 15.21 -9.47
N SER A 214 -4.08 15.37 -9.83
CA SER A 214 -3.37 16.66 -9.73
C SER A 214 -3.80 17.67 -10.80
N ARG A 215 -4.06 17.26 -12.05
CA ARG A 215 -4.57 18.14 -13.13
C ARG A 215 -5.97 18.66 -12.87
N LYS A 216 -6.86 17.84 -12.31
CA LYS A 216 -8.19 18.31 -11.89
C LYS A 216 -8.11 19.30 -10.72
N GLY A 217 -6.95 19.40 -10.07
CA GLY A 217 -6.75 20.02 -8.77
C GLY A 217 -7.40 19.15 -7.70
N VAL A 218 -6.76 19.01 -6.55
CA VAL A 218 -7.49 18.58 -5.34
C VAL A 218 -8.46 19.72 -5.01
N LYS A 219 -9.63 19.74 -5.65
CA LYS A 219 -10.60 20.84 -5.57
C LYS A 219 -11.41 20.70 -4.29
N VAL A 220 -12.12 21.77 -3.92
CA VAL A 220 -13.05 21.89 -2.77
C VAL A 220 -14.00 20.67 -2.58
N ALA A 221 -14.24 19.87 -3.63
CA ALA A 221 -15.03 18.63 -3.56
C ALA A 221 -14.30 17.42 -2.94
N ASP A 222 -12.98 17.46 -2.73
CA ASP A 222 -12.21 16.38 -2.09
C ASP A 222 -12.35 16.35 -0.56
N VAL A 223 -13.14 17.26 0.02
CA VAL A 223 -13.57 17.20 1.43
C VAL A 223 -14.32 15.89 1.72
N SER A 224 -14.97 15.28 0.72
CA SER A 224 -15.60 13.97 0.84
C SER A 224 -14.63 12.84 1.21
N LEU A 225 -13.34 12.98 0.90
CA LEU A 225 -12.32 12.03 1.36
C LEU A 225 -12.11 12.12 2.85
N LEU A 226 -12.15 13.33 3.41
CA LEU A 226 -12.03 13.57 4.85
C LEU A 226 -13.26 13.07 5.61
N GLU A 227 -14.43 13.16 4.98
CA GLU A 227 -15.70 12.68 5.53
C GLU A 227 -15.77 11.14 5.62
N GLY A 228 -15.08 10.46 4.71
CA GLY A 228 -14.91 9.01 4.65
C GLY A 228 -13.65 8.47 5.33
N LEU A 229 -12.97 9.25 6.19
CA LEU A 229 -11.78 8.74 6.90
C LEU A 229 -12.15 7.75 8.02
N PRO A 230 -11.26 6.77 8.30
CA PRO A 230 -11.53 5.74 9.29
C PRO A 230 -11.67 6.31 10.70
N LYS A 231 -12.44 5.62 11.56
CA LYS A 231 -12.69 6.06 12.94
C LYS A 231 -11.58 5.69 13.93
N MET A 232 -10.75 4.70 13.60
CA MET A 232 -9.83 4.06 14.55
C MET A 232 -8.35 4.14 14.17
N GLY A 233 -8.01 4.52 12.93
CA GLY A 233 -6.63 4.59 12.47
C GLY A 233 -6.23 5.95 11.92
N SER A 234 -4.95 6.30 12.10
CA SER A 234 -4.38 7.43 11.39
C SER A 234 -4.20 7.11 9.91
N VAL A 235 -4.40 8.12 9.06
CA VAL A 235 -4.18 8.02 7.62
C VAL A 235 -3.09 8.99 7.23
N GLU A 236 -2.09 8.50 6.52
CA GLU A 236 -1.06 9.33 5.90
C GLU A 236 -1.24 9.30 4.39
N ILE A 237 -1.42 10.46 3.78
CA ILE A 237 -1.52 10.64 2.33
C ILE A 237 -0.36 11.50 1.85
N LEU A 238 0.44 10.98 0.93
CA LEU A 238 1.51 11.72 0.27
C LEU A 238 1.09 12.13 -1.15
N LEU A 239 1.18 13.43 -1.45
CA LEU A 239 0.86 14.04 -2.74
C LEU A 239 2.07 14.84 -3.26
N ILE A 240 2.25 14.92 -4.60
CA ILE A 240 3.24 15.80 -5.22
C ILE A 240 2.63 17.18 -5.44
N GLY A 241 3.37 18.21 -5.06
CA GLY A 241 2.94 19.60 -5.17
C GLY A 241 3.34 20.40 -3.93
N GLY A 242 3.50 21.71 -4.12
CA GLY A 242 3.86 22.65 -3.04
C GLY A 242 2.69 23.51 -2.54
N GLU A 243 1.47 23.25 -3.02
CA GLU A 243 0.30 24.07 -2.71
C GLU A 243 -0.56 23.40 -1.65
N MET A 244 -0.57 23.99 -0.46
CA MET A 244 -1.53 23.66 0.60
C MET A 244 -2.93 24.11 0.17
N PRO A 245 -3.97 23.25 0.29
CA PRO A 245 -5.34 23.63 -0.02
C PRO A 245 -5.82 24.81 0.83
N GLU A 246 -6.59 25.72 0.23
CA GLU A 246 -7.02 26.98 0.86
C GLU A 246 -7.90 26.78 2.12
N TRP A 247 -8.50 25.61 2.26
CA TRP A 247 -9.36 25.29 3.40
C TRP A 247 -8.60 24.83 4.65
N PHE A 248 -7.27 24.70 4.57
CA PHE A 248 -6.42 24.54 5.75
C PHE A 248 -6.21 25.90 6.42
N LEU A 249 -6.30 25.92 7.74
CA LEU A 249 -5.87 27.06 8.52
C LEU A 249 -4.33 27.06 8.56
N PRO A 250 -3.65 28.14 8.15
CA PRO A 250 -2.20 28.20 8.14
C PRO A 250 -1.64 28.17 9.57
N CYS A 251 -0.47 27.56 9.72
CA CYS A 251 0.28 27.51 10.98
C CYS A 251 1.55 28.35 10.84
N GLU A 252 1.70 29.38 11.66
CA GLU A 252 2.91 30.21 11.69
C GLU A 252 3.98 29.54 12.56
N ASN A 253 5.19 29.39 12.04
CA ASN A 253 6.36 28.84 12.75
C ASN A 253 6.19 27.40 13.27
N GLY A 254 5.26 26.62 12.73
CA GLY A 254 5.06 25.22 13.11
C GLY A 254 4.40 25.02 14.48
N PHE A 255 3.95 26.09 15.15
CA PHE A 255 3.21 25.97 16.40
C PHE A 255 1.76 26.38 16.22
N LEU A 256 0.85 25.59 16.80
CA LEU A 256 -0.57 25.84 16.74
C LEU A 256 -1.24 25.62 18.10
N TYR A 257 -2.22 26.48 18.39
CA TYR A 257 -3.16 26.32 19.49
C TYR A 257 -4.61 26.45 19.00
N PHE A 258 -5.50 25.57 19.44
CA PHE A 258 -6.94 25.75 19.28
C PHE A 258 -7.74 25.03 20.37
N VAL A 259 -9.02 25.41 20.51
CA VAL A 259 -9.93 24.79 21.48
C VAL A 259 -11.12 24.17 20.76
N VAL A 260 -11.45 22.94 21.10
CA VAL A 260 -12.74 22.31 20.74
C VAL A 260 -13.73 22.57 21.88
N PRO A 261 -14.80 23.35 21.64
CA PRO A 261 -15.86 23.58 22.61
C PRO A 261 -16.55 22.29 23.03
N GLN A 262 -17.06 22.24 24.27
CA GLN A 262 -17.66 21.03 24.83
C GLN A 262 -18.87 20.53 24.02
N ASP A 263 -19.67 21.45 23.51
CA ASP A 263 -20.85 21.24 22.66
C ASP A 263 -20.50 20.67 21.27
N LEU A 264 -19.27 20.87 20.81
CA LEU A 264 -18.76 20.32 19.55
C LEU A 264 -17.87 19.09 19.77
N SER A 265 -17.46 18.80 21.01
CA SER A 265 -16.60 17.66 21.34
C SER A 265 -17.18 16.36 20.81
N ASP A 266 -18.50 16.14 20.93
CA ASP A 266 -19.14 14.92 20.44
C ASP A 266 -19.21 14.80 18.92
N LYS A 267 -19.26 15.93 18.22
CA LYS A 267 -19.22 16.00 16.76
C LYS A 267 -17.81 15.91 16.19
N PHE A 268 -16.78 16.18 16.99
CA PHE A 268 -15.38 16.13 16.57
C PHE A 268 -14.98 14.71 16.18
N ARG A 269 -14.56 14.54 14.92
CA ARG A 269 -14.11 13.26 14.34
C ARG A 269 -12.61 13.09 14.35
N GLY A 270 -11.86 14.18 14.23
CA GLY A 270 -10.40 14.12 14.19
C GLY A 270 -9.77 15.39 13.69
N LEU A 271 -8.47 15.32 13.42
CA LEU A 271 -7.64 16.44 13.00
C LEU A 271 -6.84 16.03 11.77
N VAL A 272 -6.82 16.89 10.75
CA VAL A 272 -5.93 16.75 9.60
C VAL A 272 -4.82 17.80 9.70
N LEU A 273 -3.58 17.37 9.54
CA LEU A 273 -2.42 18.24 9.38
C LEU A 273 -1.97 18.21 7.92
N CYS A 274 -1.64 19.38 7.38
CA CYS A 274 -1.02 19.52 6.08
C CYS A 274 0.41 20.05 6.27
N VAL A 275 1.38 19.33 5.72
CA VAL A 275 2.80 19.72 5.77
C VAL A 275 3.33 19.74 4.36
N VAL A 276 3.83 20.90 3.93
CA VAL A 276 4.55 21.07 2.67
C VAL A 276 6.01 21.32 2.98
N LEU A 277 6.86 20.38 2.59
CA LEU A 277 8.31 20.56 2.65
C LEU A 277 8.83 21.04 1.31
N GLY A 278 9.65 22.10 1.35
CA GLY A 278 10.32 22.63 0.18
C GLY A 278 11.64 21.90 -0.03
N VAL A 279 11.92 21.48 -1.26
CA VAL A 279 13.23 20.90 -1.60
C VAL A 279 14.20 22.03 -1.93
N GLU A 280 15.29 22.19 -1.15
CA GLU A 280 16.41 23.06 -1.56
C GLU A 280 17.10 22.45 -2.79
N LYS A 281 17.08 23.15 -3.93
CA LYS A 281 17.72 22.70 -5.17
C LYS A 281 19.17 22.29 -4.91
N GLY A 282 19.48 21.01 -5.13
CA GLY A 282 20.85 20.47 -5.10
C GLY A 282 21.30 19.86 -3.76
N LYS A 283 20.44 19.79 -2.73
CA LYS A 283 20.70 19.01 -1.51
C LYS A 283 19.73 17.84 -1.39
N VAL A 284 20.28 16.64 -1.23
CA VAL A 284 19.51 15.48 -0.75
C VAL A 284 19.37 15.66 0.75
N ALA A 285 18.28 16.26 1.20
CA ALA A 285 17.97 16.33 2.63
C ALA A 285 17.17 15.08 3.01
N ASN A 286 17.71 14.26 3.91
CA ASN A 286 16.93 13.25 4.64
C ASN A 286 16.13 13.99 5.71
N ASP A 287 15.12 14.74 5.28
CA ASP A 287 14.31 15.51 6.20
C ASP A 287 13.34 14.61 6.95
N SER A 288 13.13 14.93 8.21
CA SER A 288 12.07 14.34 9.01
C SER A 288 11.24 15.45 9.64
N CYS A 289 9.93 15.22 9.72
CA CYS A 289 9.00 16.07 10.47
C CYS A 289 8.70 15.36 11.78
N GLU A 290 8.92 16.04 12.88
CA GLU A 290 8.40 15.63 14.17
C GLU A 290 7.05 16.31 14.40
N ILE A 291 6.12 15.53 14.94
CA ILE A 291 4.75 15.94 15.19
C ILE A 291 4.47 15.62 16.65
N GLN A 292 4.24 16.66 17.42
CA GLN A 292 3.79 16.54 18.79
C GLN A 292 2.39 17.16 18.88
N ILE A 293 1.42 16.37 19.33
CA ILE A 293 0.07 16.85 19.65
C ILE A 293 -0.14 16.63 21.14
N SER A 294 -0.46 17.70 21.84
CA SER A 294 -0.88 17.68 23.24
C SER A 294 -2.33 18.10 23.36
N VAL A 295 -3.09 17.42 24.21
CA VAL A 295 -4.48 17.75 24.53
C VAL A 295 -4.60 17.97 26.02
N ASN A 296 -5.11 19.15 26.43
CA ASN A 296 -5.21 19.59 27.83
C ASN A 296 -3.88 19.47 28.60
N GLY A 297 -2.78 19.84 27.94
CA GLY A 297 -1.43 19.78 28.51
C GLY A 297 -0.81 18.37 28.59
N GLN A 298 -1.51 17.32 28.11
CA GLN A 298 -0.97 15.96 28.03
C GLN A 298 -0.54 15.64 26.60
N SER A 299 0.69 15.20 26.40
CA SER A 299 1.16 14.73 25.10
C SER A 299 0.41 13.45 24.70
N VAL A 300 -0.33 13.49 23.60
CA VAL A 300 -1.15 12.37 23.10
C VAL A 300 -0.54 11.71 21.88
N ILE A 301 0.09 12.48 21.00
CA ILE A 301 0.80 11.99 19.82
C ILE A 301 2.22 12.52 19.85
N TRP A 302 3.16 11.62 19.61
CA TRP A 302 4.55 11.95 19.32
C TRP A 302 5.04 11.02 18.21
N GLN A 303 5.22 11.56 17.01
CA GLN A 303 5.62 10.80 15.82
C GLN A 303 6.71 11.53 15.04
N ARG A 304 7.69 10.77 14.55
CA ARG A 304 8.65 11.24 13.55
C ARG A 304 8.32 10.61 12.21
N LYS A 305 8.17 11.44 11.18
CA LYS A 305 7.87 11.02 9.81
C LYS A 305 9.06 11.35 8.90
N HIS A 306 9.57 10.34 8.20
CA HIS A 306 10.69 10.48 7.28
C HIS A 306 10.22 10.86 5.88
N PHE A 307 10.93 11.81 5.27
CA PHE A 307 10.75 12.22 3.89
C PHE A 307 11.87 11.62 3.06
N TYR A 308 11.50 10.71 2.17
CA TYR A 308 12.42 10.19 1.16
C TYR A 308 12.48 11.23 0.03
N SER A 309 13.69 11.66 -0.32
CA SER A 309 13.91 12.78 -1.24
C SER A 309 13.23 12.55 -2.58
N SER A 310 12.48 13.54 -3.08
CA SER A 310 12.17 13.64 -4.51
C SER A 310 12.71 14.92 -5.12
N GLU A 311 12.68 14.97 -6.44
CA GLU A 311 13.05 16.13 -7.26
C GLU A 311 12.04 17.28 -7.18
N SER A 312 10.99 17.18 -6.35
CA SER A 312 9.85 18.09 -6.29
C SER A 312 9.30 18.30 -4.87
N ASP A 313 8.62 19.42 -4.64
CA ASP A 313 7.91 19.67 -3.38
C ASP A 313 6.84 18.60 -3.12
N HIS A 314 6.68 18.24 -1.86
CA HIS A 314 5.68 17.28 -1.41
C HIS A 314 4.71 17.90 -0.43
N LEU A 315 3.45 17.49 -0.56
CA LEU A 315 2.41 17.76 0.39
C LEU A 315 2.05 16.45 1.10
N ARG A 316 2.13 16.46 2.44
CA ARG A 316 1.63 15.37 3.28
C ARG A 316 0.36 15.80 3.99
N LEU A 317 -0.65 14.94 3.92
CA LEU A 317 -1.84 15.01 4.74
C LEU A 317 -1.76 13.92 5.81
N LEU A 318 -1.93 14.31 7.06
CA LEU A 318 -1.89 13.41 8.19
C LEU A 318 -3.18 13.55 8.96
N TYR A 319 -4.00 12.51 8.95
CA TYR A 319 -5.23 12.46 9.71
C TYR A 319 -5.04 11.69 11.01
N PHE A 320 -5.47 12.29 12.11
CA PHE A 320 -5.53 11.71 13.44
C PHE A 320 -7.00 11.63 13.89
N PRO A 321 -7.60 10.45 14.02
CA PRO A 321 -8.97 10.31 14.48
C PRO A 321 -9.09 10.70 15.96
N ARG A 322 -10.29 11.12 16.37
CA ARG A 322 -10.65 11.47 17.76
C ARG A 322 -10.21 10.39 18.76
N SER A 323 -10.37 9.12 18.38
CA SER A 323 -10.02 7.95 19.18
C SER A 323 -8.54 7.94 19.60
N MET A 324 -7.65 8.59 18.83
CA MET A 324 -6.23 8.73 19.16
C MET A 324 -5.88 10.03 19.91
N LEU A 325 -6.80 11.01 19.94
CA LEU A 325 -6.53 12.36 20.45
C LEU A 325 -7.00 12.57 21.90
N ASN A 326 -7.42 11.51 22.61
CA ASN A 326 -7.93 11.57 24.00
C ASN A 326 -9.00 12.67 24.25
N VAL A 327 -9.79 12.99 23.23
CA VAL A 327 -10.83 14.04 23.32
C VAL A 327 -11.99 13.57 24.17
N THR A 328 -12.35 14.35 25.19
CA THR A 328 -13.46 14.02 26.09
C THR A 328 -14.67 14.91 25.86
N SER A 329 -15.87 14.38 26.10
CA SER A 329 -17.13 15.16 26.04
C SER A 329 -17.43 15.93 27.33
N LYS A 330 -16.64 15.71 28.38
CA LYS A 330 -16.90 16.22 29.73
C LYS A 330 -16.33 17.61 29.98
N CYS A 331 -15.38 18.05 29.16
CA CYS A 331 -14.72 19.35 29.29
C CYS A 331 -14.32 19.90 27.91
N ARG A 332 -13.89 21.17 27.90
CA ARG A 332 -13.24 21.78 26.73
C ARG A 332 -11.92 21.05 26.47
N ASN A 333 -11.59 20.81 25.21
CA ASN A 333 -10.34 20.17 24.82
C ASN A 333 -9.44 21.21 24.16
N GLN A 334 -8.33 21.54 24.82
CA GLN A 334 -7.32 22.47 24.33
C GLN A 334 -6.24 21.68 23.60
N PHE A 335 -6.00 22.00 22.34
CA PHE A 335 -5.00 21.38 21.50
C PHE A 335 -3.78 22.30 21.37
N GLU A 336 -2.61 21.71 21.58
CA GLU A 336 -1.31 22.32 21.29
C GLU A 336 -0.59 21.40 20.30
N ILE A 337 -0.17 21.94 19.17
CA ILE A 337 0.53 21.18 18.13
C ILE A 337 1.86 21.84 17.84
N CYS A 338 2.91 21.04 17.89
CA CYS A 338 4.25 21.44 17.52
C CYS A 338 4.70 20.58 16.34
N LEU A 339 5.01 21.26 15.24
CA LEU A 339 5.62 20.73 14.04
C LEU A 339 7.07 21.24 14.01
N SER A 340 8.02 20.33 13.90
CA SER A 340 9.43 20.69 13.72
C SER A 340 10.07 19.82 12.65
N THR A 341 11.14 20.33 12.04
CA THR A 341 11.92 19.62 11.02
C THR A 341 13.34 19.39 11.53
N SER A 342 13.94 18.26 11.15
CA SER A 342 15.30 17.91 11.59
C SER A 342 16.40 18.72 10.88
N GLU A 343 16.28 18.94 9.57
CA GLU A 343 17.34 19.60 8.76
C GLU A 343 16.81 20.67 7.78
N GLY A 344 15.49 20.80 7.61
CA GLY A 344 14.83 21.72 6.67
C GLY A 344 13.99 22.85 7.30
N THR A 345 13.30 23.63 6.47
CA THR A 345 12.25 24.58 6.90
C THR A 345 10.93 24.23 6.23
N PHE A 346 9.81 24.33 6.95
CA PHE A 346 8.49 24.14 6.34
C PHE A 346 8.26 25.22 5.28
N LYS A 347 7.89 24.82 4.06
CA LYS A 347 7.48 25.77 3.02
C LYS A 347 6.09 26.32 3.34
N LYS A 348 5.18 25.42 3.74
CA LYS A 348 3.85 25.74 4.27
C LYS A 348 3.46 24.64 5.26
N CYS A 349 2.71 24.99 6.30
CA CYS A 349 2.01 24.02 7.12
C CYS A 349 0.65 24.58 7.54
N GLY A 350 -0.27 23.68 7.83
CA GLY A 350 -1.62 24.05 8.24
C GLY A 350 -2.36 22.87 8.84
N PHE A 351 -3.56 23.13 9.33
CA PHE A 351 -4.39 22.13 9.99
C PHE A 351 -5.88 22.34 9.69
N ARG A 352 -6.66 21.28 9.87
CA ARG A 352 -8.13 21.35 9.83
C ARG A 352 -8.74 20.36 10.80
N PRO A 353 -9.47 20.84 11.83
CA PRO A 353 -10.39 20.01 12.61
C PRO A 353 -11.52 19.45 11.72
N ILE A 354 -11.91 18.20 11.93
CA ILE A 354 -12.99 17.52 11.20
C ILE A 354 -14.14 17.21 12.17
N CYS A 355 -15.37 17.56 11.78
CA CYS A 355 -16.59 17.32 12.56
C CYS A 355 -17.69 16.66 11.71
N GLU A 356 -18.70 16.04 12.34
CA GLU A 356 -19.90 15.52 11.66
C GLU A 356 -20.72 16.64 11.00
N GLN A 357 -21.17 16.43 9.74
CA GLN A 357 -21.85 17.42 8.91
C GLN A 357 -23.04 18.11 9.59
N GLN A 358 -22.83 19.34 10.00
CA GLN A 358 -23.54 20.56 9.60
C GLN A 358 -22.94 21.65 10.48
N GLU A 359 -21.87 22.26 9.98
CA GLU A 359 -21.31 23.55 10.35
C GLU A 359 -19.83 23.53 9.98
N ASP A 360 -19.47 24.30 8.95
CA ASP A 360 -18.12 24.85 8.77
C ASP A 360 -17.73 25.81 9.94
N ASP A 361 -18.47 25.79 11.06
CA ASP A 361 -18.36 26.70 12.21
C ASP A 361 -17.55 26.11 13.38
N LEU A 362 -16.50 25.34 13.10
CA LEU A 362 -15.31 25.57 13.93
C LEU A 362 -14.69 26.89 13.45
N ARG A 363 -15.35 28.00 13.81
CA ARG A 363 -14.65 29.26 14.04
C ARG A 363 -13.66 28.95 15.14
N VAL A 364 -12.47 28.52 14.74
CA VAL A 364 -11.34 28.44 15.65
C VAL A 364 -11.23 29.83 16.24
N VAL A 365 -11.52 29.94 17.54
CA VAL A 365 -11.20 31.13 18.30
C VAL A 365 -9.67 31.09 18.41
N LEU A 366 -9.01 31.63 17.39
CA LEU A 366 -7.57 31.85 17.34
C LEU A 366 -7.17 32.90 18.37
#